data_AF-A0A4S0JNB3-F1
#
_entry.id   AF-A0A4S0JNB3-F1
#
_cell.length_a   1.000
_cell.length_b   1.000
_cell.length_c   1.000
_cell.angle_alpha   90.00
_cell.angle_beta   90.00
_cell.angle_gamma   90.00
#
_symmetry.space_group_name_H-M   'P 1'
#
loop_
_entity.id
_entity.type
_entity.pdbx_description
1 polymer ?
#
loop_
_entity_poly.entity_id
_entity_poly.type
_entity_poly.pdbx_seq_one_letter_code
_entity_poly.pdbx_strand_id
1 'polypeptide(L)'
;MNDAAPSSWRGRRTALGTLRRRVAGQVSVGAAEGVEARRVLFSLGRPSADLHAALGALDDFERAILEHEDRVVIEARRLKCLAILDRMGGLEKKGN
;
A
#
# COMPACT_ATOMS: atom_id res chain seq x y z
N MET A 1 12.26 -5.59 -28.18
CA MET A 1 11.72 -4.99 -26.94
C MET A 1 10.20 -5.06 -27.04
N ASN A 2 9.58 -6.19 -26.69
CA ASN A 2 8.13 -6.40 -26.83
C ASN A 2 7.45 -6.39 -25.45
N ASP A 3 6.41 -5.57 -25.36
CA ASP A 3 5.18 -5.68 -24.56
C ASP A 3 5.21 -6.51 -23.27
N ALA A 4 5.57 -5.86 -22.16
CA ALA A 4 5.07 -6.25 -20.84
C ALA A 4 3.64 -5.68 -20.63
N ALA A 5 2.71 -6.22 -21.40
CA ALA A 5 1.24 -6.25 -21.29
C ALA A 5 0.52 -5.11 -20.51
N PRO A 6 -0.40 -4.33 -21.15
CA PRO A 6 -1.33 -3.42 -20.46
C PRO A 6 -2.26 -4.11 -19.45
N SER A 7 -2.41 -5.44 -19.51
CA SER A 7 -3.14 -6.25 -18.52
C SER A 7 -2.39 -6.38 -17.19
N SER A 8 -1.05 -6.43 -17.20
CA SER A 8 -0.24 -6.54 -15.98
C SER A 8 -0.33 -5.26 -15.13
N TRP A 9 -0.30 -4.10 -15.78
CA TRP A 9 -0.46 -2.80 -15.11
C TRP A 9 -1.87 -2.59 -14.56
N ARG A 10 -2.90 -3.00 -15.32
CA ARG A 10 -4.29 -2.96 -14.86
C ARG A 10 -4.51 -3.84 -13.63
N GLY A 11 -3.97 -5.06 -13.63
CA GLY A 11 -4.02 -5.97 -12.48
C GLY A 11 -3.34 -5.38 -11.24
N ARG A 12 -2.17 -4.77 -11.41
CA ARG A 12 -1.43 -4.06 -10.36
C ARG A 12 -2.21 -2.89 -9.75
N ARG A 13 -2.84 -2.05 -10.58
CA ARG A 13 -3.69 -0.94 -10.11
C ARG A 13 -4.92 -1.45 -9.35
N THR A 14 -5.55 -2.52 -9.83
CA THR A 14 -6.68 -3.15 -9.11
C THR A 14 -6.24 -3.68 -7.75
N ALA A 15 -5.09 -4.35 -7.68
CA ALA A 15 -4.53 -4.86 -6.42
C ALA A 15 -4.22 -3.73 -5.43
N LEU A 16 -3.63 -2.62 -5.89
CA LEU A 16 -3.40 -1.43 -5.06
C LEU A 16 -4.71 -0.79 -4.58
N GLY A 17 -5.73 -0.71 -5.44
CA GLY A 17 -7.05 -0.22 -5.07
C GLY A 17 -7.73 -1.08 -4.01
N THR A 18 -7.58 -2.41 -4.09
CA THR A 18 -8.05 -3.35 -3.06
C THR A 18 -7.28 -3.18 -1.76
N LEU A 19 -5.94 -3.04 -1.81
CA LEU A 19 -5.12 -2.77 -0.63
C LEU A 19 -5.53 -1.47 0.05
N ARG A 20 -5.74 -0.39 -0.71
CA ARG A 20 -6.22 0.90 -0.18
C ARG A 20 -7.56 0.73 0.55
N ARG A 21 -8.53 0.02 -0.05
CA ARG A 21 -9.83 -0.23 0.58
C ARG A 21 -9.70 -1.07 1.85
N ARG A 22 -8.83 -2.09 1.84
CA ARG A 22 -8.54 -2.89 3.04
C ARG A 22 -8.01 -1.98 4.14
N VAL A 23 -6.92 -1.24 3.91
CA VAL A 23 -6.35 -0.32 4.91
C VAL A 23 -7.40 0.66 5.42
N ALA A 24 -8.24 1.20 4.53
CA ALA A 24 -9.34 2.11 4.86
C ALA A 24 -10.55 1.48 5.57
N GLY A 25 -10.61 0.15 5.71
CA GLY A 25 -11.58 -0.58 6.53
C GLY A 25 -10.97 -1.36 7.69
N GLN A 26 -9.64 -1.46 7.76
CA GLN A 26 -8.94 -2.39 8.62
C GLN A 26 -8.96 -1.94 10.08
N VAL A 27 -9.35 -2.86 10.97
CA VAL A 27 -9.41 -2.70 12.43
C VAL A 27 -8.65 -3.81 13.17
N SER A 28 -8.14 -4.81 12.45
CA SER A 28 -7.33 -5.93 12.95
C SER A 28 -6.33 -6.35 11.87
N VAL A 29 -5.20 -6.94 12.25
CA VAL A 29 -4.14 -7.39 11.33
C VAL A 29 -3.90 -8.87 11.54
N GLY A 30 -4.07 -9.66 10.48
CA GLY A 30 -3.55 -11.03 10.42
C GLY A 30 -2.25 -11.09 9.62
N ALA A 31 -1.43 -12.11 9.89
CA ALA A 31 -0.14 -12.30 9.22
C ALA A 31 -0.31 -12.52 7.71
N ALA A 32 -1.39 -13.19 7.28
CA ALA A 32 -1.68 -13.42 5.86
C ALA A 32 -1.97 -12.11 5.12
N GLU A 33 -2.71 -11.19 5.76
CA GLU A 33 -3.07 -9.89 5.22
C GLU A 33 -1.85 -9.00 5.03
N GLY A 34 -0.91 -9.01 5.98
CA GLY A 34 0.35 -8.27 5.88
C GLY A 34 1.28 -8.80 4.79
N VAL A 35 1.33 -10.13 4.60
CA VAL A 35 2.09 -10.75 3.50
C VAL A 35 1.49 -10.38 2.14
N GLU A 36 0.15 -10.42 2.02
CA GLU A 36 -0.54 -10.03 0.79
C GLU A 36 -0.30 -8.55 0.45
N ALA A 37 -0.38 -7.67 1.44
CA ALA A 37 -0.13 -6.24 1.27
C ALA A 37 1.29 -5.96 0.76
N ARG A 38 2.31 -6.58 1.38
CA ARG A 38 3.71 -6.50 0.91
C ARG A 38 3.86 -7.03 -0.51
N ARG A 39 3.20 -8.15 -0.85
CA ARG A 39 3.23 -8.71 -2.21
C ARG A 39 2.64 -7.76 -3.25
N VAL A 40 1.52 -7.09 -2.92
CA VAL A 40 0.93 -6.06 -3.79
C VAL A 40 1.92 -4.93 -4.01
N LEU A 41 2.54 -4.41 -2.94
CA LEU A 41 3.53 -3.33 -3.01
C LEU A 41 4.73 -3.70 -3.90
N PHE A 42 5.34 -4.87 -3.70
CA PHE A 42 6.44 -5.35 -4.54
C PHE A 42 6.02 -5.60 -6.00
N SER A 43 4.76 -5.94 -6.25
CA SER A 43 4.28 -6.13 -7.61
C SER A 43 4.25 -4.82 -8.41
N LEU A 44 4.13 -3.65 -7.75
CA LEU A 44 3.97 -2.35 -8.40
C LEU A 44 5.20 -1.88 -9.18
N GLY A 45 6.38 -2.46 -8.96
CA GLY A 45 7.55 -2.20 -9.78
C GLY A 45 8.85 -2.14 -9.00
N ARG A 46 9.83 -1.42 -9.57
CA ARG A 46 11.20 -1.35 -9.03
C ARG A 46 11.23 -0.66 -7.65
N PRO A 47 12.27 -0.94 -6.84
CA PRO A 47 12.52 -0.22 -5.61
C PRO A 47 12.50 1.29 -5.84
N SER A 48 11.62 2.00 -5.13
CA SER A 48 11.50 3.45 -5.17
C SER A 48 11.41 4.00 -3.74
N ALA A 49 11.65 5.30 -3.57
CA ALA A 49 11.44 5.96 -2.29
C ALA A 49 9.98 5.80 -1.82
N ASP A 50 9.01 5.84 -2.75
CA ASP A 50 7.60 5.64 -2.46
C ASP A 50 7.29 4.21 -2.01
N LEU A 51 7.93 3.19 -2.59
CA LEU A 51 7.78 1.80 -2.15
C LEU A 51 8.29 1.62 -0.72
N HIS A 52 9.47 2.17 -0.40
CA HIS A 52 10.01 2.11 0.97
C HIS A 52 9.10 2.87 1.95
N ALA A 53 8.59 4.03 1.57
CA ALA A 53 7.65 4.79 2.38
C ALA A 53 6.34 4.01 2.61
N ALA A 54 5.84 3.31 1.59
CA ALA A 54 4.61 2.52 1.68
C ALA A 54 4.79 1.31 2.60
N LEU A 55 5.93 0.61 2.49
CA LEU A 55 6.27 -0.51 3.37
C LEU A 55 6.40 -0.05 4.82
N GLY A 56 7.13 1.05 5.07
CA GLY A 56 7.29 1.58 6.43
C GLY A 56 5.97 2.06 7.03
N ALA A 57 5.13 2.75 6.25
CA ALA A 57 3.83 3.22 6.75
C ALA A 57 2.84 2.07 6.99
N LEU A 58 2.92 1.00 6.20
CA LEU A 58 2.15 -0.22 6.41
C LEU A 58 2.60 -0.92 7.71
N ASP A 59 3.90 -1.14 7.89
CA ASP A 59 4.45 -1.76 9.11
C ASP A 59 4.11 -0.94 10.36
N ASP A 60 4.22 0.39 10.32
CA ASP A 60 3.85 1.26 11.44
C ASP A 60 2.36 1.13 11.81
N PHE A 61 1.48 1.09 10.80
CA PHE A 61 0.04 0.93 11.00
C PHE A 61 -0.31 -0.45 11.55
N GLU A 62 0.27 -1.51 10.97
CA GLU A 62 0.06 -2.89 11.44
C GLU A 62 0.54 -3.05 12.88
N ARG A 63 1.72 -2.49 13.20
CA ARG A 63 2.25 -2.46 14.56
C ARG A 63 1.34 -1.72 15.53
N ALA A 64 0.76 -0.59 15.14
CA ALA A 64 -0.17 0.16 16.00
C ALA A 64 -1.40 -0.67 16.42
N ILE A 65 -1.91 -1.47 15.48
CA ILE A 65 -3.03 -2.37 15.74
C ILE A 65 -2.61 -3.51 16.67
N LEU A 66 -1.46 -4.15 16.38
CA LEU A 66 -0.95 -5.28 17.16
C LEU A 66 -0.54 -4.89 18.59
N GLU A 67 0.02 -3.70 18.76
CA GLU A 67 0.40 -3.15 20.06
C GLU A 67 -0.78 -2.54 20.83
N HIS A 68 -2.00 -2.64 20.28
CA HIS A 68 -3.22 -2.07 20.87
C HIS A 68 -3.09 -0.59 21.24
N GLU A 69 -2.41 0.18 20.39
CA GLU A 69 -2.24 1.61 20.63
C GLU A 69 -3.58 2.36 20.59
N ASP A 70 -3.56 3.60 21.08
CA ASP A 70 -4.72 4.47 21.06
C ASP A 70 -5.32 4.60 19.67
N ARG A 71 -6.65 4.62 19.62
CA ARG A 71 -7.42 4.74 18.38
C ARG A 71 -6.99 5.95 17.55
N VAL A 72 -6.58 7.04 18.20
CA VAL A 72 -6.07 8.25 17.53
C VAL A 72 -4.75 7.98 16.80
N VAL A 73 -3.86 7.20 17.40
CA VAL A 73 -2.56 6.85 16.80
C VAL A 73 -2.74 5.87 15.65
N ILE A 74 -3.62 4.87 15.82
CA ILE A 74 -4.00 3.94 14.75
C ILE A 74 -4.55 4.72 13.54
N GLU A 75 -5.48 5.65 13.76
CA GLU A 75 -6.08 6.43 12.67
C GLU A 75 -5.05 7.37 12.01
N ALA A 76 -4.15 7.99 12.78
CA ALA A 76 -3.09 8.83 12.22
C ALA A 76 -2.14 8.04 11.31
N ARG A 77 -1.71 6.84 11.75
CA ARG A 77 -0.84 5.95 10.96
C ARG A 77 -1.55 5.39 9.73
N ARG A 78 -2.84 5.09 9.86
CA ARG A 78 -3.71 4.69 8.76
C ARG A 78 -3.80 5.77 7.68
N LEU A 79 -4.09 7.02 8.07
CA LEU A 79 -4.17 8.15 7.15
C LEU A 79 -2.83 8.38 6.43
N LYS A 80 -1.71 8.27 7.16
CA LYS A 80 -0.36 8.35 6.58
C LYS A 80 -0.13 7.25 5.54
N CYS A 81 -0.51 6.00 5.85
CA CYS A 81 -0.42 4.87 4.93
C CYS A 81 -1.25 5.14 3.66
N LEU A 82 -2.51 5.54 3.80
CA LEU A 82 -3.40 5.85 2.67
C LEU A 82 -2.84 6.96 1.78
N ALA A 83 -2.29 8.03 2.36
CA ALA A 83 -1.70 9.13 1.60
C ALA A 83 -0.49 8.70 0.76
N ILE A 84 0.28 7.71 1.22
CA ILE A 84 1.40 7.15 0.46
C ILE A 84 0.90 6.20 -0.63
N LEU A 85 -0.09 5.35 -0.32
CA LEU A 85 -0.73 4.47 -1.32
C LEU A 85 -1.34 5.27 -2.48
N ASP A 86 -1.94 6.42 -2.17
CA ASP A 86 -2.53 7.32 -3.16
C ASP A 86 -1.48 7.95 -4.08
N ARG A 87 -0.33 8.35 -3.54
CA ARG A 87 0.79 8.85 -4.34
C ARG A 87 1.30 7.80 -5.31
N MET A 88 1.43 6.55 -4.89
CA MET A 88 1.85 5.46 -5.77
C MET A 88 0.84 5.18 -6.89
N GLY A 89 -0.47 5.29 -6.61
CA GLY A 89 -1.51 5.15 -7.64
C GLY A 89 -1.59 6.33 -8.62
N GLY A 90 -0.96 7.46 -8.25
CA GLY A 90 -0.92 8.72 -9.00
C GLY A 90 0.33 8.95 -9.86
N LEU A 91 1.31 8.04 -9.88
CA LEU A 91 2.57 8.17 -10.63
C LEU A 91 2.43 8.30 -12.17
N GLU A 92 1.22 8.35 -12.74
CA GLU A 92 0.95 8.58 -14.17
C GLU A 92 0.67 10.06 -14.52
N LYS A 93 1.37 11.03 -13.93
CA LYS A 93 1.41 12.41 -14.47
C LYS A 93 2.78 13.07 -14.37
N LYS A 94 3.77 12.55 -15.11
CA LYS A 94 4.79 13.38 -15.78
C LYS A 94 5.62 12.54 -16.76
N GLY A 95 5.12 12.42 -17.98
CA GLY A 95 5.92 12.14 -19.16
C GLY A 95 5.46 13.11 -20.22
N ASN A 96 6.14 14.26 -20.30
CA ASN A 96 6.04 15.19 -21.42
C ASN A 96 6.97 14.70 -22.52
#